data_AF-A0A0C3NGU3-F1
#
_entry.id   AF-A0A0C3NGU3-F1
#
_cell.length_a   1.000
_cell.length_b   1.000
_cell.length_c   1.000
_cell.angle_alpha   90.00
_cell.angle_beta   90.00
_cell.angle_gamma   90.00
#
_symmetry.space_group_name_H-M   'P 1'
#
loop_
_entity.id
_entity.type
_entity.pdbx_description
1 polymer ?
#
loop_
_entity_poly.entity_id
_entity_poly.type
_entity_poly.pdbx_seq_one_letter_code
_entity_poly.pdbx_strand_id
1 'polypeptide(L)'
;KATSISALEFRENHQPSAHELATLVHLTSKHEPNYNIRKTQCYWFAETVFKAVDAIFEGAERAPKNNRAGTWARVPVSRKESVDAVCAQYYTTRVALLEKLVQQKRLKQEQEEQRQREREQRQAAEEAAKRAEEERRAAEERAQAAEEERRAAEERARAAEEKERLAAEEAAQKERAAEERARAAEEASAKLLQELEALKRAVASTQQA
;
A
#
# COMPACT_ATOMS: atom_id res chain seq x y z
N LYS A 1 -38.18 -20.90 60.33
CA LYS A 1 -37.25 -19.98 59.64
C LYS A 1 -36.15 -20.80 58.98
N ALA A 2 -36.28 -21.10 57.68
CA ALA A 2 -35.23 -21.74 56.91
C ALA A 2 -34.11 -20.72 56.75
N THR A 3 -32.89 -21.09 57.14
CA THR A 3 -31.75 -20.21 56.97
C THR A 3 -31.02 -20.69 55.73
N SER A 4 -31.09 -19.82 54.72
CA SER A 4 -30.53 -19.97 53.39
C SER A 4 -29.00 -19.99 53.43
N ILE A 5 -28.38 -20.33 52.29
CA ILE A 5 -26.97 -20.05 52.02
C ILE A 5 -26.67 -18.62 52.49
N SER A 6 -25.66 -18.48 53.35
CA SER A 6 -25.23 -17.22 53.94
C SER A 6 -24.82 -16.24 52.83
N ALA A 7 -24.95 -14.93 53.02
CA ALA A 7 -24.29 -13.98 52.13
C ALA A 7 -22.76 -14.00 52.36
N LEU A 8 -21.99 -13.75 51.31
CA LEU A 8 -20.60 -13.30 51.42
C LEU A 8 -20.58 -11.83 51.05
N GLU A 9 -20.07 -11.03 51.97
CA GLU A 9 -19.81 -9.62 51.74
C GLU A 9 -18.31 -9.44 51.53
N PHE A 10 -17.93 -8.67 50.52
CA PHE A 10 -16.54 -8.38 50.22
C PHE A 10 -16.30 -6.89 50.45
N ARG A 11 -15.22 -6.59 51.19
CA ARG A 11 -14.74 -5.22 51.31
C ARG A 11 -14.33 -4.66 49.93
N GLU A 12 -14.30 -3.33 49.82
CA GLU A 12 -13.90 -2.67 48.57
C GLU A 12 -12.56 -3.21 48.05
N ASN A 13 -12.47 -3.41 46.74
CA ASN A 13 -11.32 -3.98 46.00
C ASN A 13 -10.99 -5.46 46.22
N HIS A 14 -11.78 -6.20 47.01
CA HIS A 14 -11.60 -7.65 47.23
C HIS A 14 -12.67 -8.50 46.52
N GLN A 15 -13.52 -7.87 45.72
CA GLN A 15 -14.58 -8.56 45.00
C GLN A 15 -14.01 -9.39 43.85
N PRO A 16 -14.38 -10.68 43.74
CA PRO A 16 -13.98 -11.49 42.61
C PRO A 16 -14.56 -10.93 41.32
N SER A 17 -13.74 -10.85 40.28
CA SER A 17 -14.20 -10.44 38.96
C SER A 17 -15.16 -11.47 38.35
N ALA A 18 -15.99 -11.03 37.41
CA ALA A 18 -16.92 -11.91 36.70
C ALA A 18 -16.21 -13.09 36.01
N HIS A 19 -14.99 -12.88 35.52
CA HIS A 19 -14.20 -13.94 34.88
C HIS A 19 -13.72 -15.00 35.88
N GLU A 20 -13.32 -14.58 37.08
CA GLU A 20 -12.90 -15.47 38.16
C GLU A 20 -14.08 -16.32 38.66
N LEU A 21 -15.25 -15.70 38.86
CA LEU A 21 -16.48 -16.42 39.20
C LEU A 21 -16.91 -17.40 38.10
N ALA A 22 -16.87 -16.97 36.83
CA ALA A 22 -17.22 -17.83 35.70
C ALA A 22 -16.28 -19.04 35.59
N THR A 23 -14.98 -18.84 35.84
CA THR A 23 -13.99 -19.93 35.86
C THR A 23 -14.32 -20.94 36.96
N LEU A 24 -14.65 -20.47 38.16
CA LEU A 24 -14.98 -21.33 39.28
C LEU A 24 -16.29 -22.12 39.06
N VAL A 25 -17.32 -21.47 38.53
CA VAL A 25 -18.61 -22.10 38.18
C VAL A 25 -18.39 -23.18 37.12
N HIS A 26 -17.59 -22.90 36.09
CA HIS A 26 -17.25 -23.85 35.03
C HIS A 26 -16.42 -25.04 35.53
N LEU A 27 -15.47 -24.81 36.44
CA LEU A 27 -14.71 -25.90 37.04
C LEU A 27 -15.58 -26.79 37.91
N THR A 28 -16.47 -26.17 38.70
CA THR A 28 -17.41 -26.91 39.55
C THR A 28 -18.35 -27.78 38.71
N SER A 29 -18.80 -27.29 37.54
CA SER A 29 -19.68 -28.08 36.66
C SER A 29 -18.92 -29.22 35.97
N LYS A 30 -17.64 -29.01 35.63
CA LYS A 30 -16.77 -30.05 35.08
C LYS A 30 -16.40 -31.14 36.09
N HIS A 31 -16.30 -30.78 37.37
CA HIS A 31 -15.96 -31.74 38.42
C HIS A 31 -17.05 -32.80 38.60
N GLU A 32 -18.31 -32.45 38.36
CA GLU A 32 -19.45 -33.39 38.37
C GLU A 32 -20.40 -33.07 37.21
N PRO A 33 -20.11 -33.57 36.00
CA PRO A 33 -20.90 -33.25 34.81
C PRO A 33 -22.29 -33.92 34.85
N ASN A 34 -22.45 -34.97 35.66
CA ASN A 34 -23.69 -35.73 35.79
C ASN A 34 -24.42 -35.32 37.07
N TYR A 35 -25.66 -34.86 36.90
CA TYR A 35 -26.52 -34.50 38.03
C TYR A 35 -26.94 -35.77 38.80
N ASN A 36 -26.48 -35.90 40.04
CA ASN A 36 -26.87 -36.97 40.94
C ASN A 36 -27.77 -36.41 42.05
N ILE A 37 -29.04 -36.83 42.03
CA ILE A 37 -30.04 -36.35 42.99
C ILE A 37 -29.73 -36.70 44.45
N ARG A 38 -28.74 -37.52 44.77
CA ARG A 38 -28.35 -37.83 46.16
C ARG A 38 -27.02 -37.23 46.57
N LYS A 39 -26.20 -36.77 45.62
CA LYS A 39 -24.80 -36.40 45.87
C LYS A 39 -24.37 -35.07 45.25
N THR A 40 -24.82 -34.77 44.03
CA THR A 40 -24.37 -33.63 43.22
C THR A 40 -25.56 -32.79 42.74
N GLN A 41 -26.47 -32.50 43.67
CA GLN A 41 -27.63 -31.65 43.44
C GLN A 41 -27.23 -30.17 43.25
N CYS A 42 -28.19 -29.32 42.88
CA CYS A 42 -28.00 -27.86 42.83
C CYS A 42 -27.50 -27.27 44.16
N TYR A 43 -27.88 -27.87 45.30
CA TYR A 43 -27.37 -27.48 46.61
C TYR A 43 -25.88 -27.81 46.81
N TRP A 44 -25.39 -28.92 46.27
CA TRP A 44 -23.97 -29.25 46.28
C TRP A 44 -23.19 -28.27 45.40
N PHE A 45 -23.70 -27.98 44.20
CA PHE A 45 -23.05 -27.04 43.29
C PHE A 45 -22.93 -25.65 43.91
N ALA A 46 -24.05 -25.10 44.39
CA ALA A 46 -24.09 -23.79 45.01
C ALA A 46 -23.22 -23.72 46.27
N GLU A 47 -23.24 -24.75 47.13
CA GLU A 47 -22.38 -24.80 48.30
C GLU A 47 -20.89 -24.90 47.92
N THR A 48 -20.54 -25.71 46.91
CA THR A 48 -19.15 -25.90 46.49
C THR A 48 -18.58 -24.61 45.92
N VAL A 49 -19.32 -23.94 45.02
CA VAL A 49 -18.94 -22.62 44.50
C VAL A 49 -18.82 -21.62 45.65
N PHE A 50 -19.84 -21.55 46.52
CA PHE A 50 -19.85 -20.58 47.63
C PHE A 50 -18.69 -20.77 48.60
N LYS A 51 -18.40 -22.02 49.01
CA LYS A 51 -17.27 -22.33 49.89
C LYS A 51 -15.92 -22.13 49.20
N ALA A 52 -15.84 -22.40 47.89
CA ALA A 52 -14.62 -22.13 47.15
C ALA A 52 -14.38 -20.63 47.00
N VAL A 53 -15.42 -19.82 46.79
CA VAL A 53 -15.31 -18.35 46.77
C VAL A 53 -14.77 -17.84 48.12
N ASP A 54 -15.35 -18.30 49.24
CA ASP A 54 -14.90 -17.99 50.61
C ASP A 54 -13.44 -18.41 50.88
N ALA A 55 -12.97 -19.50 50.25
CA ALA A 55 -11.62 -20.02 50.45
C ALA A 55 -10.56 -19.37 49.53
N ILE A 56 -10.94 -18.98 48.31
CA ILE A 56 -10.03 -18.49 47.27
C ILE A 56 -9.83 -16.98 47.34
N PHE A 57 -10.90 -16.23 47.64
CA PHE A 57 -10.88 -14.76 47.61
C PHE A 57 -10.79 -14.22 49.04
N GLU A 58 -9.69 -13.52 49.31
CA GLU A 58 -9.44 -12.89 50.60
C GLU A 58 -10.47 -11.78 50.88
N GLY A 59 -10.75 -11.51 52.16
CA GLY A 59 -11.66 -10.43 52.56
C GLY A 59 -13.15 -10.77 52.47
N ALA A 60 -13.50 -12.05 52.28
CA ALA A 60 -14.86 -12.53 52.38
C ALA A 60 -15.33 -12.51 53.85
N GLU A 61 -16.31 -11.67 54.16
CA GLU A 61 -17.01 -11.67 55.45
C GLU A 61 -18.28 -12.52 55.35
N ARG A 62 -18.35 -13.54 56.21
CA ARG A 62 -19.48 -14.47 56.23
C ARG A 62 -20.52 -14.04 57.25
N ALA A 63 -21.75 -13.83 56.80
CA ALA A 63 -22.89 -13.63 57.69
C ALA A 63 -23.08 -14.84 58.63
N PRO A 64 -23.53 -14.63 59.89
CA PRO A 64 -23.68 -15.70 60.88
C PRO A 64 -24.55 -16.86 60.35
N LYS A 65 -24.01 -18.08 60.49
CA LYS A 65 -24.62 -19.32 60.01
C LYS A 65 -25.69 -19.83 60.97
N ASN A 66 -26.83 -20.27 60.42
CA ASN A 66 -27.63 -21.32 61.06
C ASN A 66 -27.45 -22.60 60.23
N ASN A 67 -26.58 -23.49 60.70
CA ASN A 67 -26.22 -24.72 60.01
C ASN A 67 -27.32 -25.79 60.10
N ARG A 68 -28.41 -25.64 59.35
CA ARG A 68 -29.29 -26.78 59.06
C ARG A 68 -29.08 -27.21 57.62
N ALA A 69 -28.43 -28.35 57.43
CA ALA A 69 -28.49 -29.05 56.17
C ALA A 69 -29.98 -29.29 55.83
N GLY A 70 -30.35 -29.05 54.57
CA GLY A 70 -31.70 -29.33 54.10
C GLY A 70 -32.04 -30.80 54.28
N THR A 71 -33.30 -31.10 54.58
CA THR A 71 -33.83 -32.46 54.49
C THR A 71 -34.70 -32.55 53.24
N TRP A 72 -34.60 -33.65 52.50
CA TRP A 72 -35.51 -33.96 51.40
C TRP A 72 -36.36 -35.14 51.84
N ALA A 73 -37.68 -34.98 51.88
CA ALA A 73 -38.59 -36.00 52.43
C ALA A 73 -38.17 -36.51 53.83
N ARG A 74 -37.67 -35.62 54.70
CA ARG A 74 -37.11 -35.92 56.04
C ARG A 74 -35.79 -36.72 56.05
N VAL A 75 -35.23 -37.04 54.89
CA VAL A 75 -33.91 -37.68 54.77
C VAL A 75 -32.83 -36.60 54.73
N PRO A 76 -31.78 -36.68 55.57
CA PRO A 76 -30.61 -35.81 55.46
C PRO A 76 -29.93 -35.99 54.10
N VAL A 77 -29.72 -34.89 53.38
CA VAL A 77 -28.99 -34.93 52.11
C VAL A 77 -27.49 -34.78 52.41
N SER A 78 -26.74 -35.86 52.25
CA SER A 78 -25.27 -35.83 52.28
C SER A 78 -24.75 -35.08 51.05
N ARG A 79 -23.76 -34.22 51.21
CA ARG A 79 -23.14 -33.46 50.13
C ARG A 79 -21.71 -33.94 49.95
N LYS A 80 -21.27 -34.09 48.69
CA LYS A 80 -19.89 -34.50 48.40
C LYS A 80 -18.92 -33.38 48.79
N GLU A 81 -17.84 -33.74 49.45
CA GLU A 81 -16.74 -32.80 49.72
C GLU A 81 -15.93 -32.64 48.42
N SER A 82 -16.03 -31.46 47.80
CA SER A 82 -15.35 -31.15 46.54
C SER A 82 -14.69 -29.77 46.53
N VAL A 83 -14.75 -29.05 47.64
CA VAL A 83 -14.23 -27.68 47.76
C VAL A 83 -12.73 -27.66 47.53
N ASP A 84 -11.97 -28.49 48.25
CA ASP A 84 -10.50 -28.50 48.15
C ASP A 84 -10.01 -28.88 46.74
N ALA A 85 -10.67 -29.86 46.12
CA ALA A 85 -10.36 -30.27 44.75
C ALA A 85 -10.65 -29.16 43.74
N VAL A 86 -11.78 -28.46 43.87
CA VAL A 86 -12.14 -27.32 43.02
C VAL A 86 -11.19 -26.14 43.26
N CYS A 87 -10.82 -25.84 44.50
CA CYS A 87 -9.84 -24.79 44.82
C CYS A 87 -8.46 -25.09 44.21
N ALA A 88 -7.98 -26.32 44.32
CA ALA A 88 -6.70 -26.73 43.71
C ALA A 88 -6.73 -26.61 42.17
N GLN A 89 -7.83 -27.02 41.54
CA GLN A 89 -8.01 -26.91 40.08
C GLN A 89 -8.20 -25.45 39.62
N TYR A 90 -8.72 -24.57 40.47
CA TYR A 90 -8.93 -23.17 40.14
C TYR A 90 -7.62 -22.46 39.83
N TYR A 91 -6.60 -22.56 40.69
CA TYR A 91 -5.34 -21.87 40.47
C TYR A 91 -4.61 -22.36 39.22
N THR A 92 -4.57 -23.68 38.99
CA THR A 92 -3.95 -24.26 37.80
C THR A 92 -4.67 -23.83 36.51
N THR A 93 -6.00 -23.85 36.51
CA THR A 93 -6.81 -23.41 35.37
C THR A 93 -6.64 -21.92 35.12
N ARG A 94 -6.59 -21.11 36.17
CA ARG A 94 -6.41 -19.65 36.07
C ARG A 94 -5.07 -19.30 35.44
N VAL A 95 -3.99 -19.93 35.87
CA VAL A 95 -2.66 -19.72 35.28
C VAL A 95 -2.68 -20.10 33.79
N ALA A 96 -3.22 -21.28 33.45
CA ALA A 96 -3.33 -21.71 32.06
C ALA A 96 -4.18 -20.78 31.18
N LEU A 97 -5.25 -20.19 31.73
CA LEU A 97 -6.08 -19.21 31.02
C LEU A 97 -5.32 -17.90 30.80
N LEU A 98 -4.61 -17.40 31.81
CA LEU A 98 -3.80 -16.19 31.69
C LEU A 98 -2.70 -16.37 30.63
N GLU A 99 -2.01 -17.52 30.63
CA GLU A 99 -1.02 -17.86 29.61
C GLU A 99 -1.64 -17.85 28.20
N LYS A 100 -2.79 -18.50 28.02
CA LYS A 100 -3.51 -18.49 26.73
C LYS A 100 -3.89 -17.08 26.28
N LEU A 101 -4.35 -16.23 27.19
CA LEU A 101 -4.69 -14.84 26.88
C LEU A 101 -3.45 -14.04 26.46
N VAL A 102 -2.33 -14.22 27.14
CA VAL A 102 -1.05 -13.59 26.77
C VAL A 102 -0.60 -14.06 25.40
N GLN A 103 -0.65 -15.37 25.12
CA GLN A 103 -0.29 -15.91 23.81
C GLN A 103 -1.21 -15.39 22.70
N GLN A 104 -2.52 -15.32 22.93
CA GLN A 104 -3.46 -14.75 21.97
C GLN A 104 -3.19 -13.27 21.69
N LYS A 105 -2.83 -12.48 22.73
CA LYS A 105 -2.45 -11.08 22.54
C LYS A 105 -1.18 -10.94 21.70
N ARG A 106 -0.16 -11.76 21.96
CA ARG A 106 1.09 -11.78 21.17
C ARG A 106 0.82 -12.12 19.70
N LEU A 107 0.08 -13.19 19.44
CA LEU A 107 -0.29 -13.58 18.07
C LEU A 107 -1.07 -12.48 17.34
N LYS A 108 -1.99 -11.79 18.02
CA LYS A 108 -2.72 -10.66 17.42
C LYS A 108 -1.79 -9.48 17.09
N GLN A 109 -0.85 -9.16 17.98
CA GLN A 109 0.14 -8.11 17.75
C GLN A 109 1.05 -8.46 16.57
N GLU A 110 1.58 -9.68 16.50
CA GLU A 110 2.41 -10.15 15.39
C GLU A 110 1.67 -10.09 14.05
N GLN A 111 0.39 -10.52 14.02
CA GLN A 111 -0.44 -10.43 12.82
C GLN A 111 -0.71 -8.98 12.40
N GLU A 112 -0.90 -8.07 13.35
CA GLU A 112 -1.11 -6.66 13.07
C GLU A 112 0.16 -5.99 12.52
N GLU A 113 1.31 -6.28 13.13
CA GLU A 113 2.62 -5.84 12.63
C GLU A 113 2.90 -6.38 11.22
N GLN A 114 2.58 -7.65 10.96
CA GLN A 114 2.75 -8.23 9.64
C GLN A 114 1.86 -7.55 8.59
N ARG A 115 0.59 -7.28 8.92
CA ARG A 115 -0.30 -6.52 8.03
C ARG A 115 0.20 -5.10 7.79
N GLN A 116 0.78 -4.46 8.80
CA GLN A 116 1.34 -3.13 8.67
C GLN A 116 2.56 -3.12 7.74
N ARG A 117 3.48 -4.07 7.92
CA ARG A 117 4.65 -4.24 7.02
C ARG A 117 4.23 -4.50 5.57
N GLU A 118 3.20 -5.34 5.36
CA GLU A 118 2.70 -5.61 4.02
C GLU A 118 2.10 -4.36 3.36
N ARG A 119 1.38 -3.52 4.13
CA ARG A 119 0.85 -2.25 3.63
C ARG A 119 1.96 -1.28 3.25
N GLU A 120 2.97 -1.15 4.10
CA GLU A 120 4.13 -0.29 3.84
C GLU A 120 4.92 -0.76 2.60
N GLN A 121 5.12 -2.07 2.44
CA GLN A 121 5.75 -2.64 1.25
C GLN A 121 4.95 -2.37 -0.02
N ARG A 122 3.61 -2.50 0.03
CA ARG A 122 2.73 -2.19 -1.10
C ARG A 122 2.79 -0.71 -1.48
N GLN A 123 2.76 0.19 -0.49
CA GLN A 123 2.88 1.62 -0.72
C GLN A 123 4.23 1.99 -1.34
N ALA A 124 5.33 1.45 -0.81
CA ALA A 124 6.66 1.66 -1.36
C ALA A 124 6.78 1.13 -2.81
N ALA A 125 6.20 -0.03 -3.10
CA ALA A 125 6.17 -0.59 -4.45
C ALA A 125 5.32 0.26 -5.41
N GLU A 126 4.17 0.78 -4.97
CA GLU A 126 3.32 1.66 -5.77
C GLU A 126 4.01 3.00 -6.06
N GLU A 127 4.68 3.60 -5.07
CA GLU A 127 5.47 4.82 -5.28
C GLU A 127 6.64 4.59 -6.24
N ALA A 128 7.37 3.48 -6.08
CA ALA A 128 8.45 3.13 -6.99
C ALA A 128 7.95 2.92 -8.43
N ALA A 129 6.78 2.28 -8.59
CA ALA A 129 6.15 2.11 -9.90
C ALA A 129 5.75 3.44 -10.54
N LYS A 130 5.15 4.36 -9.77
CA LYS A 130 4.79 5.71 -10.25
C LYS A 130 6.03 6.49 -10.70
N ARG A 131 7.11 6.50 -9.91
CA ARG A 131 8.36 7.16 -10.30
C ARG A 131 8.96 6.57 -11.57
N ALA A 132 8.97 5.24 -11.69
CA ALA A 132 9.44 4.58 -12.90
C ALA A 132 8.59 4.91 -14.14
N GLU A 133 7.27 5.05 -13.97
CA GLU A 133 6.38 5.47 -15.05
C GLU A 133 6.62 6.93 -15.46
N GLU A 134 6.77 7.84 -14.51
CA GLU A 134 7.09 9.24 -14.75
C GLU A 134 8.45 9.40 -15.47
N GLU A 135 9.48 8.66 -15.04
CA GLU A 135 10.78 8.64 -15.72
C GLU A 135 10.69 8.14 -17.15
N ARG A 136 9.89 7.08 -17.40
CA ARG A 136 9.66 6.58 -18.76
C ARG A 136 8.96 7.61 -19.64
N ARG A 137 7.94 8.29 -19.13
CA ARG A 137 7.24 9.36 -19.87
C ARG A 137 8.18 10.52 -20.19
N ALA A 138 8.98 10.95 -19.21
CA ALA A 138 9.97 12.01 -19.43
C ALA A 138 11.05 11.62 -20.44
N ALA A 139 11.48 10.35 -20.45
CA ALA A 139 12.43 9.84 -21.44
C ALA A 139 11.81 9.79 -22.85
N GLU A 140 10.55 9.39 -22.96
CA GLU A 140 9.81 9.35 -24.23
C GLU A 140 9.62 10.76 -24.81
N GLU A 141 9.21 11.73 -23.99
CA GLU A 141 9.08 13.14 -24.41
C GLU A 141 10.40 13.72 -24.92
N ARG A 142 11.52 13.44 -24.23
CA ARG A 142 12.85 13.86 -24.67
C ARG A 142 13.25 13.21 -25.99
N ALA A 143 12.92 11.93 -26.19
CA ALA A 143 13.21 11.23 -27.43
C ALA A 143 12.41 11.82 -28.60
N GLN A 144 11.12 12.12 -28.39
CA GLN A 144 10.26 12.77 -29.39
C GLN A 144 10.78 14.17 -29.76
N ALA A 145 11.13 15.00 -28.77
CA ALA A 145 11.68 16.32 -29.01
C ALA A 145 13.00 16.27 -29.81
N ALA A 146 13.90 15.33 -29.47
CA ALA A 146 15.15 15.13 -30.21
C ALA A 146 14.91 14.65 -31.65
N GLU A 147 13.89 13.82 -31.88
CA GLU A 147 13.53 13.40 -33.24
C GLU A 147 12.95 14.55 -34.06
N GLU A 148 12.10 15.39 -33.47
CA GLU A 148 11.53 16.57 -34.13
C GLU A 148 12.63 17.58 -34.50
N GLU A 149 13.58 17.84 -33.60
CA GLU A 149 14.72 18.71 -33.87
C GLU A 149 15.58 18.15 -35.03
N ARG A 150 15.81 16.84 -35.06
CA ARG A 150 16.54 16.19 -36.17
C ARG A 150 15.81 16.37 -37.50
N ARG A 151 14.49 16.18 -37.53
CA ARG A 151 13.67 16.37 -38.74
C ARG A 151 13.72 17.82 -39.21
N ALA A 152 13.59 18.79 -38.30
CA ALA A 152 13.69 20.20 -38.63
C ALA A 152 15.08 20.60 -39.14
N ALA A 153 16.15 20.04 -38.57
CA ALA A 153 17.51 20.25 -39.06
C ALA A 153 17.71 19.67 -40.47
N GLU A 154 17.19 18.47 -40.73
CA GLU A 154 17.25 17.85 -42.05
C GLU A 154 16.48 18.66 -43.10
N GLU A 155 15.29 19.15 -42.77
CA GLU A 155 14.50 20.00 -43.68
C GLU A 155 15.22 21.33 -43.99
N ARG A 156 15.83 21.96 -42.98
CA ARG A 156 16.64 23.17 -43.16
C ARG A 156 17.85 22.92 -44.05
N ALA A 157 18.52 21.76 -43.89
CA ALA A 157 19.65 21.38 -44.72
C ALA A 157 19.22 21.20 -46.18
N ARG A 158 18.12 20.48 -46.44
CA ARG A 158 17.56 20.31 -47.79
C ARG A 158 17.17 21.65 -48.43
N ALA A 159 16.54 22.54 -47.67
CA ALA A 159 16.16 23.87 -48.15
C ALA A 159 17.39 24.75 -48.47
N ALA A 160 18.48 24.61 -47.70
CA ALA A 160 19.73 25.31 -47.97
C ALA A 160 20.40 24.78 -49.25
N GLU A 161 20.47 23.46 -49.42
CA GLU A 161 21.02 22.81 -50.62
C GLU A 161 20.22 23.20 -51.88
N GLU A 162 18.88 23.24 -51.79
CA GLU A 162 18.04 23.66 -52.91
C GLU A 162 18.27 25.14 -53.28
N LYS A 163 18.40 26.02 -52.28
CA LYS A 163 18.73 27.43 -52.53
C LYS A 163 20.09 27.60 -53.19
N GLU A 164 21.09 26.84 -52.77
CA GLU A 164 22.42 26.86 -53.37
C GLU A 164 22.38 26.37 -54.82
N ARG A 165 21.63 25.30 -55.10
CA ARG A 165 21.43 24.81 -56.48
C ARG A 165 20.75 25.84 -57.38
N LEU A 166 19.69 26.49 -56.89
CA LEU A 166 18.99 27.55 -57.64
C LEU A 166 19.89 28.76 -57.89
N ALA A 167 20.68 29.18 -56.89
CA ALA A 167 21.62 30.28 -57.04
C ALA A 167 22.74 29.97 -58.04
N ALA A 168 23.26 28.73 -58.02
CA ALA A 168 24.25 28.26 -58.98
C ALA A 168 23.68 28.20 -60.41
N GLU A 169 22.44 27.76 -60.58
CA GLU A 169 21.76 27.74 -61.87
C GLU A 169 21.51 29.17 -62.41
N GLU A 170 21.06 30.10 -61.55
CA GLU A 170 20.89 31.50 -61.93
C GLU A 170 22.22 32.16 -62.31
N ALA A 171 23.30 31.88 -61.57
CA ALA A 171 24.64 32.36 -61.90
C ALA A 171 25.11 31.84 -63.27
N ALA A 172 24.94 30.54 -63.53
CA ALA A 172 25.27 29.93 -64.81
C ALA A 172 24.44 30.51 -65.97
N GLN A 173 23.15 30.81 -65.75
CA GLN A 173 22.32 31.47 -66.76
C GLN A 173 22.78 32.91 -67.05
N LYS A 174 23.14 33.67 -66.01
CA LYS A 174 23.68 35.03 -66.17
C LYS A 174 25.00 35.03 -66.93
N GLU A 175 25.88 34.07 -66.65
CA GLU A 175 27.15 33.90 -67.36
C GLU A 175 26.93 33.59 -68.85
N ARG A 176 26.07 32.63 -69.18
CA ARG A 176 25.70 32.33 -70.57
C ARG A 176 25.12 33.54 -71.30
N ALA A 177 24.23 34.29 -70.64
CA ALA A 177 23.66 35.51 -71.21
C ALA A 177 24.72 36.61 -71.42
N ALA A 178 25.72 36.70 -70.54
CA ALA A 178 26.84 37.63 -70.71
C ALA A 178 27.76 37.21 -71.87
N GLU A 179 28.05 35.92 -72.01
CA GLU A 179 28.82 35.37 -73.14
C GLU A 179 28.10 35.61 -74.48
N GLU A 180 26.80 35.37 -74.57
CA GLU A 180 26.02 35.66 -75.79
C GLU A 180 26.05 37.15 -76.14
N ARG A 181 25.91 38.04 -75.16
CA ARG A 181 26.03 39.49 -75.38
C ARG A 181 27.42 39.89 -75.85
N ALA A 182 28.47 39.28 -75.28
CA ALA A 182 29.85 39.53 -75.70
C ALA A 182 30.06 39.10 -77.16
N ARG A 183 29.60 37.90 -77.55
CA ARG A 183 29.66 37.43 -78.95
C ARG A 183 28.89 38.35 -79.89
N ALA A 184 27.68 38.76 -79.52
CA ALA A 184 26.88 39.70 -80.33
C ALA A 184 27.58 41.07 -80.49
N ALA A 185 28.26 41.56 -79.44
CA ALA A 185 29.03 42.79 -79.49
C ALA A 185 30.29 42.65 -80.38
N GLU A 186 31.00 41.52 -80.31
CA GLU A 186 32.13 41.22 -81.20
C GLU A 186 31.69 41.15 -82.66
N GLU A 187 30.57 40.47 -82.96
CA GLU A 187 30.00 40.42 -84.31
C GLU A 187 29.60 41.81 -84.81
N ALA A 188 28.99 42.64 -83.96
CA ALA A 188 28.63 44.02 -84.31
C ALA A 188 29.86 44.89 -84.57
N SER A 189 30.91 44.76 -83.76
CA SER A 189 32.19 45.44 -83.95
C SER A 189 32.87 45.00 -85.25
N ALA A 190 32.87 43.69 -85.55
CA ALA A 190 33.39 43.16 -86.81
C ALA A 190 32.64 43.70 -88.03
N LYS A 191 31.31 43.84 -87.95
CA LYS A 191 30.49 44.49 -89.00
C LYS A 191 30.86 45.95 -89.19
N LEU A 192 30.99 46.73 -88.11
CA LEU A 192 31.42 48.13 -88.18
C LEU A 192 32.81 48.30 -88.78
N LEU A 193 33.75 47.39 -88.48
CA LEU A 193 35.08 47.38 -89.10
C LEU A 193 35.00 47.10 -90.60
N GLN A 194 34.16 46.15 -91.04
CA GLN A 194 33.91 45.92 -92.47
C GLN A 194 33.32 47.14 -93.17
N GLU A 195 32.36 47.84 -92.53
CA GLU A 195 31.78 49.08 -93.07
C GLU A 195 32.81 50.21 -93.16
N LEU A 196 33.68 50.37 -92.16
CA LEU A 196 34.78 51.33 -92.19
C LEU A 196 35.80 51.00 -93.29
N GLU A 197 36.12 49.74 -93.51
CA GLU A 197 36.97 49.34 -94.64
C GLU A 197 36.31 49.60 -95.99
N ALA A 198 35.00 49.34 -96.12
CA ALA A 198 34.24 49.67 -97.32
C ALA A 198 34.22 51.18 -97.59
N LEU A 199 34.05 52.00 -96.54
CA LEU A 199 34.14 53.46 -96.63
C LEU A 199 35.54 53.93 -96.99
N LYS A 200 36.60 53.35 -96.41
CA LYS A 200 37.99 53.65 -96.80
C LYS A 200 38.27 53.32 -98.26
N ARG A 201 37.75 52.21 -98.78
CA ARG A 201 37.85 51.86 -100.21
C ARG A 201 37.06 52.84 -101.09
N ALA A 202 35.89 53.29 -100.65
CA ALA A 202 35.09 54.29 -101.36
C ALA A 202 35.74 55.69 -101.38
N VAL A 203 36.42 56.09 -100.29
CA VAL A 203 37.20 57.34 -100.22
C VAL A 203 38.49 57.26 -101.05
N ALA A 204 39.17 56.12 -101.05
CA ALA A 204 40.32 55.88 -101.94
C ALA A 204 39.91 55.91 -103.43
N SER A 205 38.69 55.47 -103.76
CA SER A 205 38.11 55.54 -105.10
C SER A 205 37.70 56.95 -105.55
N THR A 206 37.46 57.89 -104.62
CA THR A 206 37.08 59.28 -104.93
C THR A 206 38.27 60.25 -104.99
N GLN A 207 39.46 59.87 -104.51
CA GLN A 207 40.70 60.65 -104.64
C GLN A 207 41.49 60.39 -105.94
N GLN A 208 41.00 59.50 -106.83
CA GLN A 208 41.60 59.20 -108.13
C GLN A 208 40.81 59.76 -109.34
N ALA A 209 39.83 60.64 -109.11
CA ALA A 209 39.08 61.36 -110.14
C ALA A 209 39.35 62.86 -110.05
#